data_AF-A0AAJ2H633-F1
#
_entry.id   AF-A0AAJ2H633-F1
#
_cell.length_a   1.000
_cell.length_b   1.000
_cell.length_c   1.000
_cell.angle_alpha   90.00
_cell.angle_beta   90.00
_cell.angle_gamma   90.00
#
_symmetry.space_group_name_H-M   'P 1'
#
loop_
_entity.id
_entity.type
_entity.pdbx_description
1 polymer ?
#
loop_
_entity_poly.entity_id
_entity_poly.type
_entity_poly.pdbx_seq_one_letter_code
_entity_poly.pdbx_strand_id
1 'polypeptide(L)'
;PIIRLNDKALLGFNRLKPWLSDQIQRLSQQVKSGFIHGDLCFSNILFEPASGVIRLIDPRGDFMGSVNQGDPRYDLAKILHSVHGRYDFIINDLFVLQQDNLQFNFNTPQTPYLNQLEQLLFTSLKQHAQYELNDLILLESLLFLTKLP
;
A
#
# COMPACT_ATOMS: atom_id res chain seq x y z
N PRO A 1 -14.65 -20.07 0.65
CA PRO A 1 -15.91 -19.46 0.17
C PRO A 1 -15.60 -18.48 -0.96
N ILE A 2 -16.57 -18.22 -1.85
CA ILE A 2 -16.49 -17.09 -2.77
C ILE A 2 -17.05 -15.87 -2.03
N ILE A 3 -16.34 -14.75 -2.11
CA ILE A 3 -16.77 -13.46 -1.56
C ILE A 3 -17.16 -12.57 -2.74
N ARG A 4 -18.20 -11.75 -2.62
CA ARG A 4 -18.53 -10.74 -3.63
C ARG A 4 -18.19 -9.35 -3.08
N LEU A 5 -17.40 -8.58 -3.82
CA LEU A 5 -17.03 -7.21 -3.48
C LEU A 5 -17.42 -6.31 -4.65
N ASN A 6 -18.35 -5.38 -4.46
CA ASN A 6 -18.88 -4.52 -5.54
C ASN A 6 -19.25 -5.36 -6.78
N ASP A 7 -20.11 -6.37 -6.57
CA ASP A 7 -20.52 -7.39 -7.56
C ASP A 7 -19.44 -8.32 -8.12
N LYS A 8 -18.15 -8.04 -7.87
CA LYS A 8 -17.04 -8.86 -8.33
C LYS A 8 -16.84 -10.08 -7.43
N ALA A 9 -16.86 -11.28 -8.01
CA ALA A 9 -16.56 -12.51 -7.31
C ALA A 9 -15.04 -12.65 -7.06
N LEU A 10 -14.66 -12.87 -5.80
CA LEU A 10 -13.30 -13.02 -5.31
C LEU A 10 -13.13 -14.33 -4.54
N LEU A 11 -11.90 -14.84 -4.54
CA LEU A 11 -11.53 -15.99 -3.72
C LEU A 11 -11.37 -15.56 -2.26
N GLY A 12 -12.04 -16.26 -1.35
CA GLY A 12 -11.81 -16.05 0.09
C GLY A 12 -10.37 -16.41 0.50
N PHE A 13 -9.90 -15.81 1.59
CA PHE A 13 -8.51 -15.89 2.06
C PHE A 13 -7.95 -17.32 2.14
N ASN A 14 -8.71 -18.28 2.70
CA ASN A 14 -8.26 -19.67 2.82
C ASN A 14 -7.91 -20.33 1.47
N ARG A 15 -8.56 -19.91 0.37
CA ARG A 15 -8.24 -20.40 -0.98
C ARG A 15 -7.07 -19.65 -1.61
N LEU A 16 -6.91 -18.37 -1.27
CA LEU A 16 -5.82 -17.52 -1.77
C LEU A 16 -4.49 -17.81 -1.05
N LYS A 17 -4.55 -18.26 0.21
CA LYS A 17 -3.40 -18.42 1.09
C LYS A 17 -2.24 -19.22 0.48
N PRO A 18 -2.43 -20.39 -0.18
CA PRO A 18 -1.32 -21.11 -0.79
C PRO A 18 -0.59 -20.29 -1.85
N TRP A 19 -1.34 -19.66 -2.76
CA TRP A 19 -0.78 -18.77 -3.78
C TRP A 19 -0.07 -17.58 -3.15
N LEU A 20 -0.65 -16.98 -2.11
CA LEU A 20 -0.05 -15.84 -1.41
C LEU A 20 1.29 -16.24 -0.76
N SER A 21 1.36 -17.41 -0.15
CA SER A 21 2.61 -17.94 0.43
C SER A 21 3.71 -18.08 -0.62
N ASP A 22 3.39 -18.64 -1.80
CA ASP A 22 4.36 -18.77 -2.90
C ASP A 22 4.87 -17.40 -3.37
N GLN A 23 3.99 -16.41 -3.47
CA GLN A 23 4.38 -15.05 -3.84
C GLN A 23 5.24 -14.37 -2.77
N ILE A 24 4.91 -14.54 -1.48
CA ILE A 24 5.73 -14.02 -0.37
C ILE A 24 7.12 -14.67 -0.38
N GLN A 25 7.20 -15.98 -0.59
CA GLN A 25 8.48 -16.68 -0.71
C GLN A 25 9.31 -16.12 -1.86
N ARG A 26 8.72 -15.93 -3.04
CA ARG A 26 9.38 -15.28 -4.18
C ARG A 26 9.87 -13.87 -3.85
N LEU A 27 9.04 -13.04 -3.22
CA LEU A 27 9.43 -11.67 -2.86
C LEU A 27 10.59 -11.63 -1.85
N SER A 28 10.58 -12.55 -0.88
CA SER A 28 11.59 -12.65 0.18
C SER A 28 13.00 -12.95 -0.37
N GLN A 29 13.09 -13.67 -1.49
CA GLN A 29 14.37 -13.99 -2.15
C GLN A 29 15.01 -12.77 -2.84
N GLN A 30 14.24 -11.70 -3.06
CA GLN A 30 14.67 -10.49 -3.77
C GLN A 30 14.88 -9.30 -2.83
N VAL A 31 14.81 -9.52 -1.51
CA VAL A 31 15.01 -8.46 -0.52
C VAL A 31 16.42 -7.90 -0.64
N LYS A 32 16.51 -6.58 -0.74
CA LYS A 32 17.77 -5.84 -0.71
C LYS A 32 17.73 -4.90 0.48
N SER A 33 18.79 -4.92 1.29
CA SER A 33 18.94 -3.92 2.34
C SER A 33 19.29 -2.58 1.70
N GLY A 34 18.58 -1.54 2.10
CA GLY A 34 18.82 -0.16 1.72
C GLY A 34 18.28 0.80 2.77
N PHE A 35 18.54 2.08 2.56
CA PHE A 35 17.96 3.11 3.42
C PHE A 35 16.45 3.20 3.21
N ILE A 36 15.69 3.22 4.31
CA ILE A 36 14.24 3.38 4.33
C ILE A 36 13.84 4.40 5.39
N HIS A 37 12.78 5.15 5.12
CA HIS A 37 12.04 5.90 6.12
C HIS A 37 11.30 4.95 7.06
N GLY A 38 10.75 3.84 6.56
CA GLY A 38 10.08 2.82 7.36
C GLY A 38 8.67 3.18 7.83
N ASP A 39 8.22 4.41 7.62
CA ASP A 39 6.81 4.81 7.69
C ASP A 39 6.46 5.93 6.70
N LEU A 40 6.78 5.74 5.42
CA LEU A 40 6.61 6.75 4.38
C LEU A 40 5.16 6.86 3.88
N CYS A 41 4.22 7.23 4.76
CA CYS A 41 2.84 7.55 4.40
C CYS A 41 2.66 9.07 4.17
N PHE A 42 1.55 9.47 3.56
CA PHE A 42 1.29 10.88 3.24
C PHE A 42 1.24 11.80 4.47
N SER A 43 0.76 11.32 5.62
CA SER A 43 0.77 12.09 6.86
C SER A 43 2.19 12.45 7.34
N ASN A 44 3.20 11.72 6.87
CA ASN A 44 4.61 11.91 7.22
C ASN A 44 5.39 12.69 6.14
N ILE A 45 4.69 13.26 5.16
CA ILE A 45 5.27 14.08 4.09
C ILE A 45 4.71 15.50 4.19
N LEU A 46 5.58 16.46 4.53
CA LEU A 46 5.26 17.87 4.52
C LEU A 46 5.69 18.48 3.18
N PHE A 47 4.80 19.23 2.54
CA PHE A 47 5.06 19.92 1.28
C PHE A 47 4.80 21.42 1.44
N GLU A 48 5.80 22.24 1.09
CA GLU A 48 5.67 23.69 1.03
C GLU A 48 5.47 24.14 -0.43
N PRO A 49 4.24 24.51 -0.85
CA PRO A 49 3.95 24.75 -2.26
C PRO A 49 4.71 25.92 -2.88
N ALA A 50 5.02 26.95 -2.09
CA ALA A 50 5.69 28.16 -2.59
C ALA A 50 7.15 27.90 -2.99
N SER A 51 7.85 27.04 -2.24
CA SER A 51 9.26 26.71 -2.47
C SER A 51 9.46 25.38 -3.19
N GLY A 52 8.42 24.53 -3.22
CA GLY A 52 8.51 23.15 -3.71
C GLY A 52 9.26 22.21 -2.76
N VAL A 53 9.56 22.64 -1.54
CA VAL A 53 10.33 21.84 -0.58
C VAL A 53 9.46 20.72 -0.01
N ILE A 54 9.99 19.50 -0.06
CA ILE A 54 9.44 18.31 0.60
C ILE A 54 10.27 18.00 1.84
N ARG A 55 9.62 17.77 2.98
CA ARG A 55 10.26 17.33 4.22
C ARG A 55 9.57 16.06 4.71
N LEU A 56 10.37 15.04 5.02
CA LEU A 56 9.90 13.80 5.61
C LEU A 56 10.06 13.88 7.13
N ILE A 57 9.04 13.42 7.86
CA ILE A 57 9.01 13.45 9.33
C ILE A 57 8.66 12.05 9.87
N ASP A 58 8.98 11.82 11.15
CA ASP A 58 8.69 10.55 11.83
C ASP A 58 9.24 9.29 11.12
N PRO A 59 10.56 9.24 10.79
CA PRO A 59 11.16 8.02 10.29
C PRO A 59 11.14 6.95 11.38
N ARG A 60 10.91 5.71 10.95
CA ARG A 60 10.98 4.54 11.82
C ARG A 60 12.39 4.45 12.39
N GLY A 61 12.51 4.61 13.70
CA GLY A 61 13.80 4.60 14.41
C GLY A 61 14.54 3.25 14.33
N ASP A 62 15.45 3.02 15.28
CA ASP A 62 16.28 1.82 15.29
C ASP A 62 15.45 0.52 15.33
N PHE A 63 15.71 -0.39 14.39
CA PHE A 63 15.22 -1.75 14.43
C PHE A 63 16.39 -2.72 14.58
N MET A 64 16.53 -3.31 15.78
CA MET A 64 17.57 -4.29 16.10
C MET A 64 19.02 -3.84 15.79
N GLY A 65 19.33 -2.56 16.00
CA GLY A 65 20.66 -1.97 15.75
C GLY A 65 20.84 -1.48 14.31
N SER A 66 19.81 -1.55 13.47
CA SER A 66 19.78 -1.05 12.10
C SER A 66 18.79 0.11 11.98
N VAL A 67 19.30 1.33 12.14
CA VAL A 67 18.51 2.57 11.97
C VAL A 67 18.19 2.77 10.49
N ASN A 68 16.91 2.97 10.15
CA ASN A 68 16.48 3.31 8.79
C ASN A 68 16.99 2.35 7.70
N GLN A 69 17.13 1.06 8.02
CA GLN A 69 17.56 0.04 7.06
C GLN A 69 16.48 -1.02 6.87
N GLY A 70 16.25 -1.39 5.62
CA GLY A 70 15.31 -2.43 5.26
C GLY A 70 15.12 -2.48 3.75
N ASP A 71 14.03 -3.11 3.31
CA ASP A 71 13.73 -3.22 1.88
C ASP A 71 13.12 -1.91 1.35
N PRO A 72 13.75 -1.19 0.41
CA PRO A 72 13.22 0.07 -0.13
C PRO A 72 11.85 -0.07 -0.80
N ARG A 73 11.46 -1.28 -1.22
CA ARG A 73 10.12 -1.54 -1.74
C ARG A 73 9.04 -1.28 -0.69
N TYR A 74 9.38 -1.37 0.60
CA TYR A 74 8.45 -1.12 1.70
C TYR A 74 7.94 0.33 1.72
N ASP A 75 8.82 1.31 1.54
CA ASP A 75 8.44 2.72 1.51
C ASP A 75 7.58 3.05 0.29
N LEU A 76 7.90 2.46 -0.88
CA LEU A 76 7.07 2.61 -2.08
C LEU A 76 5.68 1.98 -1.88
N ALA A 77 5.62 0.83 -1.21
CA ALA A 77 4.35 0.19 -0.84
C ALA A 77 3.54 1.07 0.14
N LYS A 78 4.19 1.80 1.06
CA LYS A 78 3.53 2.76 1.97
C LYS A 78 2.96 3.99 1.25
N ILE A 79 3.66 4.48 0.21
CA ILE A 79 3.12 5.52 -0.67
C ILE A 79 1.91 4.99 -1.45
N LEU A 80 2.01 3.80 -2.04
CA LEU A 80 0.89 3.15 -2.72
C LEU A 80 -0.31 2.98 -1.79
N HIS A 81 -0.08 2.55 -0.55
CA HIS A 81 -1.11 2.37 0.46
C HIS A 81 -1.93 3.66 0.71
N SER A 82 -1.26 4.81 0.67
CA SER A 82 -1.90 6.13 0.81
C SER A 82 -2.73 6.48 -0.45
N VAL A 83 -2.15 6.27 -1.64
CA VAL A 83 -2.78 6.67 -2.92
C VAL A 83 -3.72 5.60 -3.48
N HIS A 84 -3.20 4.45 -3.89
CA HIS A 84 -3.95 3.37 -4.53
C HIS A 84 -4.85 2.63 -3.53
N GLY A 85 -4.31 2.24 -2.38
CA GLY A 85 -5.05 1.57 -1.32
C GLY A 85 -6.08 2.46 -0.62
N ARG A 86 -6.03 3.78 -0.83
CA ARG A 86 -6.93 4.77 -0.21
C ARG A 86 -6.93 4.67 1.32
N TYR A 87 -5.80 4.25 1.91
CA TYR A 87 -5.72 3.93 3.34
C TYR A 87 -6.05 5.12 4.23
N ASP A 88 -5.63 6.33 3.84
CA ASP A 88 -5.93 7.55 4.60
C ASP A 88 -7.44 7.76 4.76
N PHE A 89 -8.25 7.44 3.74
CA PHE A 89 -9.70 7.50 3.86
C PHE A 89 -10.25 6.43 4.80
N ILE A 90 -9.68 5.21 4.76
CA ILE A 90 -10.12 4.10 5.60
C ILE A 90 -9.89 4.41 7.09
N ILE A 91 -8.68 4.87 7.46
CA ILE A 91 -8.36 5.17 8.86
C ILE A 91 -9.07 6.40 9.43
N ASN A 92 -9.56 7.28 8.56
CA ASN A 92 -10.35 8.44 8.94
C ASN A 92 -11.87 8.18 8.84
N ASP A 93 -12.29 6.92 8.72
CA ASP A 93 -13.69 6.50 8.59
C ASP A 93 -14.44 7.16 7.41
N LEU A 94 -13.70 7.59 6.39
CA LEU A 94 -14.21 8.16 5.15
C LEU A 94 -14.47 7.06 4.12
N PHE A 95 -15.26 6.05 4.48
CA PHE A 95 -15.68 4.98 3.59
C PHE A 95 -17.12 4.55 3.85
N VAL A 96 -17.72 3.88 2.88
CA VAL A 96 -19.02 3.22 3.02
C VAL A 96 -18.80 1.73 2.84
N LEU A 97 -19.16 0.95 3.85
CA LEU A 97 -19.18 -0.51 3.79
C LEU A 97 -20.57 -1.02 4.13
N GLN A 98 -21.17 -1.76 3.21
CA GLN A 98 -22.41 -2.50 3.44
C GLN A 98 -22.12 -3.98 3.27
N GLN A 99 -22.66 -4.81 4.17
CA GLN A 99 -22.47 -6.25 4.14
C GLN A 99 -23.81 -6.96 4.18
N ASP A 100 -23.97 -7.94 3.30
CA ASP A 100 -25.00 -8.96 3.36
C ASP A 100 -24.36 -10.34 3.17
N ASN A 101 -24.24 -11.10 4.27
CA ASN A 101 -23.55 -12.39 4.30
C ASN A 101 -22.11 -12.33 3.75
N LEU A 102 -21.88 -12.89 2.56
CA LEU A 102 -20.60 -12.91 1.83
C LEU A 102 -20.56 -11.87 0.68
N GLN A 103 -21.49 -10.93 0.66
CA GLN A 103 -21.55 -9.81 -0.27
C GLN A 103 -21.17 -8.53 0.47
N PHE A 104 -20.26 -7.77 -0.12
CA PHE A 104 -19.74 -6.53 0.42
C PHE A 104 -19.84 -5.45 -0.67
N ASN A 105 -20.43 -4.31 -0.33
CA ASN A 105 -20.33 -3.10 -1.12
C ASN A 105 -19.41 -2.13 -0.37
N PHE A 106 -18.23 -1.89 -0.91
CA PHE A 106 -17.19 -1.06 -0.31
C PHE A 106 -16.85 0.10 -1.25
N ASN A 107 -16.99 1.32 -0.75
CA ASN A 107 -16.69 2.52 -1.49
C ASN A 107 -15.86 3.49 -0.65
N THR A 108 -14.84 4.05 -1.24
CA THR A 108 -14.08 5.21 -0.74
C THR A 108 -14.37 6.42 -1.63
N PRO A 109 -13.99 7.64 -1.23
CA PRO A 109 -14.10 8.81 -2.10
C PRO A 109 -13.47 8.56 -3.46
N GLN A 110 -14.24 8.78 -4.51
CA GLN A 110 -13.81 8.66 -5.89
C GLN A 110 -14.00 10.01 -6.59
N THR A 111 -12.90 10.57 -7.07
CA THR A 111 -12.92 11.80 -7.88
C THR A 111 -12.01 11.63 -9.09
N PRO A 112 -12.24 12.36 -10.20
CA PRO A 112 -11.33 12.35 -11.34
C PRO A 112 -9.89 12.67 -10.94
N TYR A 113 -9.70 13.56 -9.96
CA TYR A 113 -8.40 13.92 -9.41
C TYR A 113 -7.70 12.73 -8.73
N LEU A 114 -8.41 11.98 -7.88
CA LEU A 114 -7.83 10.81 -7.20
C LEU A 114 -7.45 9.70 -8.18
N ASN A 115 -8.23 9.52 -9.25
CA ASN A 115 -7.92 8.59 -10.33
C ASN A 115 -6.68 9.06 -11.11
N GLN A 116 -6.59 10.35 -11.43
CA GLN A 116 -5.41 10.92 -12.09
C GLN A 116 -4.16 10.77 -11.22
N LEU A 117 -4.25 11.03 -9.91
CA LEU A 117 -3.13 10.87 -8.98
C LEU A 117 -2.61 9.43 -8.94
N GLU A 118 -3.51 8.44 -8.92
CA GLU A 118 -3.14 7.03 -8.98
C GLU A 118 -2.42 6.68 -10.29
N GLN A 119 -2.95 7.13 -11.43
CA GLN A 119 -2.32 6.90 -12.73
C GLN A 119 -0.94 7.58 -12.85
N LEU A 120 -0.79 8.77 -12.29
CA LEU A 120 0.49 9.47 -12.22
C LEU A 120 1.49 8.69 -11.37
N LEU A 121 1.08 8.22 -10.18
CA LEU A 121 1.94 7.41 -9.33
C LEU A 121 2.35 6.10 -10.02
N PHE A 122 1.40 5.39 -10.64
CA PHE A 122 1.69 4.14 -11.35
C PHE A 122 2.65 4.35 -12.51
N THR A 123 2.45 5.42 -13.29
CA THR A 123 3.36 5.81 -14.38
C THR A 123 4.76 6.12 -13.83
N SER A 124 4.84 6.92 -12.77
CA SER A 124 6.11 7.29 -12.15
C SER A 124 6.86 6.07 -11.59
N LEU A 125 6.16 5.15 -10.92
CA LEU A 125 6.75 3.92 -10.41
C LEU A 125 7.29 3.04 -11.54
N LYS A 126 6.53 2.86 -12.64
CA LYS A 126 6.99 2.09 -13.80
C LYS A 126 8.21 2.72 -14.50
N GLN A 127 8.31 4.05 -14.50
CA GLN A 127 9.39 4.76 -15.19
C GLN A 127 10.66 4.87 -14.35
N HIS A 128 10.52 5.01 -13.03
CA HIS A 128 11.63 5.40 -12.15
C HIS A 128 11.99 4.36 -11.09
N ALA A 129 11.07 3.46 -10.72
CA ALA A 129 11.39 2.40 -9.78
C ALA A 129 12.09 1.24 -10.51
N GLN A 130 13.04 0.60 -9.84
CA GLN A 130 13.72 -0.61 -10.33
C GLN A 130 12.93 -1.89 -10.01
N TYR A 131 11.64 -1.76 -9.71
CA TYR A 131 10.81 -2.83 -9.17
C TYR A 131 9.54 -3.00 -10.00
N GLU A 132 9.09 -4.24 -10.14
CA GLU A 132 7.83 -4.55 -10.80
C GLU A 132 6.65 -3.97 -10.02
N LEU A 133 5.74 -3.27 -10.72
CA LEU A 133 4.58 -2.65 -10.07
C LEU A 133 3.71 -3.68 -9.33
N ASN A 134 3.56 -4.88 -9.89
CA ASN A 134 2.78 -5.94 -9.26
C ASN A 134 3.39 -6.42 -7.94
N ASP A 135 4.72 -6.39 -7.81
CA ASP A 135 5.41 -6.72 -6.56
C ASP A 135 5.18 -5.65 -5.50
N LEU A 136 5.14 -4.38 -5.90
CA LEU A 136 4.80 -3.26 -5.01
C LEU A 136 3.33 -3.32 -4.55
N ILE A 137 2.39 -3.61 -5.44
CA ILE A 137 0.96 -3.80 -5.11
C ILE A 137 0.77 -5.01 -4.17
N LEU A 138 1.54 -6.07 -4.36
CA LEU A 138 1.52 -7.22 -3.47
C LEU A 138 2.02 -6.83 -2.06
N LEU A 139 3.14 -6.11 -1.96
CA LEU A 139 3.64 -5.60 -0.68
C LEU A 139 2.65 -4.64 0.00
N GLU A 140 2.02 -3.74 -0.76
CA GLU A 140 0.93 -2.89 -0.29
C GLU A 140 -0.22 -3.73 0.29
N SER A 141 -0.64 -4.78 -0.41
CA SER A 141 -1.70 -5.68 0.06
C SER A 141 -1.32 -6.37 1.37
N LEU A 142 -0.04 -6.73 1.56
CA LEU A 142 0.45 -7.27 2.82
C LEU A 142 0.39 -6.25 3.96
N LEU A 143 0.57 -4.95 3.70
CA LEU A 143 0.41 -3.92 4.73
C LEU A 143 -0.99 -3.95 5.34
N PHE A 144 -2.05 -4.09 4.53
CA PHE A 144 -3.41 -4.26 5.05
C PHE A 144 -3.54 -5.49 5.95
N LEU A 145 -2.95 -6.63 5.56
CA LEU A 145 -2.98 -7.85 6.38
C LEU A 145 -2.29 -7.67 7.74
N THR A 146 -1.22 -6.87 7.81
CA THR A 146 -0.56 -6.57 9.09
C THR A 146 -1.36 -5.68 10.03
N LYS A 147 -2.45 -5.07 9.53
CA LYS A 147 -3.32 -4.16 10.28
C LYS A 147 -4.62 -4.83 10.75
N LEU A 148 -4.78 -6.13 10.47
CA LEU A 148 -5.88 -6.91 11.01
C LEU A 148 -5.69 -7.11 12.53
N PRO A 149 -6.76 -7.05 13.33
CA PRO A 149 -6.70 -7.29 14.78
C PRO A 149 -6.34 -8.73 15.14
#